data_AF-A0A6P0NFC8-F1
#
_entry.id   AF-A0A6P0NFC8-F1
#
_cell.length_a   1.000
_cell.length_b   1.000
_cell.length_c   1.000
_cell.angle_alpha   90.00
_cell.angle_beta   90.00
_cell.angle_gamma   90.00
#
_symmetry.space_group_name_H-M   'P 1'
#
loop_
_entity.id
_entity.type
_entity.pdbx_description
1 polymer ?
#
loop_
_entity_poly.entity_id
_entity_poly.type
_entity_poly.pdbx_seq_one_letter_code
_entity_poly.pdbx_strand_id
1 'polypeptide(L)' 'MILDEALEGVKTIFIDTSPVIYYLENHAVFVDVVQGVINKLDGGELQGVISPVTLAECLVNPLKNRDQKLYRVRIISYN' A
#
# COMPACT_ATOMS: atom_id res chain seq x y z
N MET A 1 12.53 1.21 -15.78
CA MET A 1 11.15 0.85 -16.14
C MET A 1 10.25 1.83 -15.45
N ILE A 2 9.36 2.50 -16.19
CA ILE A 2 8.45 3.50 -15.63
C ILE A 2 7.24 2.76 -15.05
N LEU A 3 6.69 3.25 -13.94
CA LEU A 3 5.60 2.57 -13.22
C LEU A 3 4.38 2.27 -14.11
N ASP A 4 4.01 3.20 -15.00
CA ASP A 4 2.89 3.03 -15.92
C ASP A 4 3.13 1.90 -16.93
N GLU A 5 4.36 1.76 -17.44
CA GLU A 5 4.74 0.66 -18.33
C GLU A 5 4.64 -0.69 -17.60
N ALA A 6 5.06 -0.73 -16.34
CA ALA A 6 5.03 -1.96 -15.53
C ALA A 6 3.60 -2.41 -15.17
N LEU A 7 2.64 -1.50 -15.19
CA LEU A 7 1.25 -1.75 -14.80
C LEU A 7 0.28 -1.75 -15.98
N GLU A 8 0.78 -1.68 -17.22
CA GLU A 8 -0.06 -1.71 -18.40
C GLU A 8 -0.88 -3.00 -18.46
N GLY A 9 -2.21 -2.87 -18.57
CA GLY A 9 -3.15 -4.00 -18.57
C GLY A 9 -3.40 -4.65 -17.21
N VAL A 10 -2.67 -4.26 -16.15
CA VAL A 10 -2.88 -4.77 -14.79
C VAL A 10 -4.12 -4.13 -14.17
N LYS A 11 -4.98 -4.94 -13.56
CA LYS A 11 -6.19 -4.47 -12.86
C LYS A 11 -6.18 -4.72 -11.36
N THR A 12 -5.43 -5.74 -10.93
CA THR A 12 -5.33 -6.12 -9.53
C THR A 12 -3.88 -6.34 -9.19
N ILE A 13 -3.44 -5.78 -8.07
CA ILE A 13 -2.10 -5.98 -7.53
C ILE A 13 -2.20 -6.53 -6.11
N PHE A 14 -1.28 -7.43 -5.78
CA PHE A 14 -1.07 -7.85 -4.41
C PHE A 14 -0.03 -6.94 -3.76
N ILE A 15 -0.35 -6.41 -2.58
CA ILE A 15 0.50 -5.46 -1.85
C ILE A 15 1.21 -6.23 -0.74
N ASP A 16 2.55 -6.26 -0.84
CA ASP A 16 3.42 -6.80 0.20
C ASP A 16 3.68 -5.76 1.32
N THR A 17 4.38 -6.15 2.38
CA THR A 17 4.63 -5.31 3.55
C THR A 17 5.57 -4.14 3.22
N SER A 18 6.58 -4.38 2.38
CA SER A 18 7.60 -3.37 2.06
C SER A 18 7.03 -2.10 1.41
N PRO A 19 6.19 -2.16 0.35
CA PRO A 19 5.54 -0.95 -0.20
C PRO A 19 4.75 -0.16 0.84
N VAL A 20 4.04 -0.82 1.75
CA VAL A 20 3.27 -0.13 2.80
C VAL A 20 4.19 0.57 3.79
N ILE A 21 5.28 -0.07 4.23
CA ILE A 21 6.27 0.56 5.12
C ILE A 21 6.92 1.76 4.43
N TYR A 22 7.32 1.64 3.16
CA TYR A 22 7.95 2.73 2.42
C TYR A 22 7.03 3.95 2.28
N TYR A 23 5.73 3.73 2.10
CA TYR A 23 4.73 4.79 2.11
C TYR A 23 4.66 5.50 3.47
N LEU A 24 4.52 4.71 4.55
CA LEU A 24 4.33 5.24 5.90
C LEU A 24 5.57 6.00 6.42
N GLU A 25 6.76 5.55 6.03
CA GLU A 25 8.04 6.13 6.46
C GLU A 25 8.60 7.17 5.50
N ASN A 26 7.93 7.45 4.37
CA ASN A 26 8.43 8.32 3.30
C ASN A 26 9.85 7.94 2.84
N HIS A 27 10.06 6.65 2.55
CA HIS A 27 11.38 6.15 2.18
C HIS A 27 11.87 6.80 0.87
N ALA A 28 12.94 7.60 0.95
CA ALA A 28 13.38 8.51 -0.11
C ALA A 28 13.54 7.89 -1.50
N VAL A 29 13.94 6.62 -1.59
CA VAL A 29 14.13 5.92 -2.87
C VAL A 29 12.82 5.42 -3.49
N PHE A 30 11.82 5.11 -2.67
CA PHE A 30 10.63 4.37 -3.11
C PHE A 30 9.33 5.17 -2.99
N VAL A 31 9.36 6.31 -2.28
CA VAL A 31 8.17 7.12 -2.00
C VAL A 31 7.43 7.52 -3.28
N ASP A 32 8.13 7.94 -4.33
CA ASP A 32 7.50 8.38 -5.59
C ASP A 32 6.77 7.23 -6.29
N VAL A 33 7.40 6.06 -6.36
CA VAL A 33 6.82 4.86 -6.99
C VAL A 33 5.60 4.38 -6.19
N VAL A 34 5.74 4.30 -4.88
CA VAL A 34 4.68 3.83 -4.00
C VAL A 34 3.51 4.82 -3.99
N GLN A 35 3.77 6.13 -3.97
CA GLN A 35 2.74 7.16 -4.08
C GLN A 35 1.98 7.05 -5.41
N GLY A 36 2.68 6.76 -6.51
CA GLY A 36 2.04 6.48 -7.80
C GLY A 36 1.08 5.29 -7.75
N VAL A 37 1.47 4.21 -7.08
CA VAL A 37 0.60 3.05 -6.85
C VAL A 37 -0.62 3.41 -6.00
N ILE A 38 -0.42 4.10 -4.87
CA ILE A 38 -1.51 4.55 -4.00
C ILE A 38 -2.50 5.45 -4.75
N ASN A 39 -2.01 6.40 -5.57
CA ASN A 39 -2.87 7.28 -6.36
C ASN A 39 -3.77 6.49 -7.33
N LYS A 40 -3.23 5.45 -7.98
CA LYS A 40 -4.00 4.57 -8.88
C LYS A 40 -5.02 3.70 -8.14
N LEU A 41 -4.70 3.26 -6.92
CA LEU A 41 -5.62 2.55 -6.04
C LEU A 41 -6.77 3.46 -5.59
N ASP A 42 -6.46 4.67 -5.12
CA ASP A 42 -7.43 5.67 -4.67
C ASP A 42 -8.32 6.17 -5.83
N GLY A 43 -7.75 6.28 -7.02
CA GLY A 43 -8.47 6.62 -8.25
C GLY A 43 -9.34 5.50 -8.83
N GLY A 44 -9.23 4.28 -8.30
CA GLY A 44 -9.96 3.10 -8.80
C GLY A 44 -9.43 2.53 -10.12
N GLU A 45 -8.27 2.97 -10.60
CA GLU A 45 -7.59 2.40 -11.77
C GLU A 45 -7.06 0.99 -11.46
N LEU A 46 -6.68 0.76 -10.22
CA LEU A 46 -6.20 -0.51 -9.68
C LEU A 46 -7.01 -0.95 -8.46
N GLN A 47 -7.16 -2.27 -8.33
CA GLN A 47 -7.63 -2.91 -7.13
C GLN A 47 -6.45 -3.48 -6.34
N GLY A 48 -6.36 -3.11 -5.05
CA GLY A 48 -5.34 -3.61 -4.14
C GLY A 48 -5.85 -4.80 -3.34
N VAL A 49 -5.07 -5.87 -3.29
CA VAL A 49 -5.28 -7.01 -2.39
C VAL A 49 -4.13 -7.06 -1.40
N ILE A 50 -4.44 -7.25 -0.13
CA ILE A 50 -3.45 -7.36 0.95
C ILE A 50 -3.81 -8.56 1.82
N SER A 51 -2.80 -9.28 2.33
CA SER A 51 -3.05 -10.35 3.29
C SER A 51 -3.30 -9.80 4.70
N PRO A 52 -4.05 -10.53 5.55
CA PRO A 52 -4.12 -10.21 6.97
C PRO A 52 -2.75 -10.21 7.67
N VAL A 53 -1.78 -10.99 7.17
CA VAL A 53 -0.42 -11.05 7.71
C VAL A 53 0.33 -9.74 7.44
N THR A 54 0.35 -9.29 6.17
CA THR A 54 0.91 -8.00 5.76
C THR A 54 0.28 -6.86 6.56
N LEU A 55 -1.03 -6.89 6.73
CA LEU A 55 -1.74 -5.89 7.55
C LEU A 55 -1.26 -5.90 9.00
N ALA A 56 -1.11 -7.09 9.61
CA ALA A 56 -0.63 -7.21 10.98
C ALA A 56 0.80 -6.68 11.15
N GLU A 57 1.69 -6.96 10.19
CA GLU A 57 3.07 -6.47 10.20
C GLU A 57 3.12 -4.94 10.16
N CYS A 58 2.31 -4.31 9.30
CA CYS A 58 2.24 -2.85 9.19
C CYS A 58 1.63 -2.18 10.43
N LEU A 59 0.70 -2.84 11.13
CA LEU A 59 -0.01 -2.25 12.27
C LEU A 59 0.65 -2.51 13.62
N VAL A 60 1.42 -3.59 13.77
CA VAL A 60 2.03 -3.99 15.06
C VAL A 60 2.90 -2.87 15.65
N ASN A 61 3.75 -2.24 14.84
CA ASN A 61 4.67 -1.22 15.33
C ASN A 61 3.94 0.11 15.69
N PRO A 62 3.08 0.67 14.82
CA PRO A 62 2.27 1.85 15.16
C PRO A 62 1.40 1.66 16.41
N LEU A 63 0.75 0.50 16.55
CA LEU A 63 -0.11 0.21 17.70
C LEU A 63 0.69 0.11 19.01
N LYS A 64 1.86 -0.53 18.98
CA LYS A 64 2.76 -0.61 20.15
C LYS A 64 3.25 0.75 20.58
N ASN A 65 3.58 1.62 19.63
CA ASN A 65 4.17 2.93 19.90
C ASN A 65 3.13 4.03 20.15
N ARG A 66 1.82 3.70 20.15
CA ARG A 66 0.71 4.67 20.16
C ARG A 66 0.86 5.77 19.10
N ASP A 67 1.45 5.40 17.97
CA ASP A 67 1.69 6.34 16.89
C ASP A 67 0.33 6.68 16.25
N GLN A 68 -0.04 7.96 16.27
CA GLN A 68 -1.33 8.44 15.76
C GLN A 68 -1.43 8.37 14.23
N LYS A 69 -0.34 8.01 13.55
CA LYS A 69 -0.31 7.64 12.12
C LYS A 69 -1.02 6.32 11.82
N LEU A 70 -2.11 6.02 12.53
CA LEU A 70 -3.04 4.95 12.16
C LEU A 70 -3.82 5.39 10.93
N TYR A 71 -3.19 5.22 9.77
CA TYR A 71 -3.89 5.32 8.50
C TYR A 71 -4.97 4.25 8.48
N ARG A 72 -6.20 4.70 8.24
CA ARG A 72 -7.40 3.85 8.27
C ARG A 72 -7.33 2.82 7.14
N VAL A 73 -6.71 1.67 7.39
CA VAL A 73 -6.71 0.56 6.44
C VAL A 73 -8.10 -0.07 6.44
N ARG A 74 -8.85 0.11 5.35
CA ARG A 74 -10.14 -0.55 5.14
C ARG A 74 -9.91 -1.84 4.37
N ILE A 75 -10.24 -2.96 4.99
CA ILE A 75 -10.42 -4.23 4.26
C ILE A 75 -11.75 -4.12 3.54
N ILE A 76 -11.71 -3.91 2.22
CA ILE A 76 -12.89 -4.10 1.38
C ILE A 76 -12.88 -5.57 0.96
N SER A 77 -13.57 -6.41 1.74
CA SER A 77 -13.81 -7.79 1.36
C SER A 77 -14.91 -7.79 0.30
N TYR A 78 -14.57 -8.17 -0.93
CA TYR A 78 -15.57 -8.37 -1.98
C TYR A 78 -16.38 -9.63 -1.63
N ASN A 79 -17.70 -9.46 -1.42
CA ASN A 79 -18.69 -10.53 -1.52
C ASN A 79 -19.21 -10.58 -2.95
#